data_AF-A0A7Y0L847-F1
#
_entry.id   AF-A0A7Y0L847-F1
#
_cell.length_a   1.000
_cell.length_b   1.000
_cell.length_c   1.000
_cell.angle_alpha   90.00
_cell.angle_beta   90.00
_cell.angle_gamma   90.00
#
_symmetry.space_group_name_H-M   'P 1'
#
loop_
_entity.id
_entity.type
_entity.pdbx_description
1 polymer ?
#
loop_
_entity_poly.entity_id
_entity_poly.type
_entity_poly.pdbx_seq_one_letter_code
_entity_poly.pdbx_strand_id
1 'polypeptide(L)'
;MDRFVSIGEAAQALGVSITTLRRWEREGKLVPEHTSGGHRRYDLAKLYPERFRVAADVTRKTVAYARVSSHDQKDDLERQKQVLELYCVRQGWTFEVVADLGSGMNYHKKGLKRLLNDILADRIGRLVVTHKDRLLRFGAELVFAICEAKHVEVVILNQGEDTTFEEELAQDVLEIITVFSARLYGSRSRKNQKLLDDVKHAVEEASS
;
A
#
# COMPACT_ATOMS: atom_id res chain seq x y z
N MET A 1 -1.50 -29.88 -17.98
CA MET A 1 -2.25 -30.57 -16.91
C MET A 1 -3.63 -29.96 -16.85
N ASP A 2 -4.65 -30.75 -17.19
CA ASP A 2 -6.02 -30.25 -17.36
C ASP A 2 -6.63 -29.83 -16.02
N ARG A 3 -7.03 -28.55 -15.98
CA ARG A 3 -7.24 -27.74 -14.77
C ARG A 3 -8.72 -27.63 -14.36
N PHE A 4 -9.48 -28.68 -14.65
CA PHE A 4 -10.92 -28.71 -14.51
C PHE A 4 -11.35 -29.47 -13.27
N VAL A 5 -11.96 -28.79 -12.30
CA VAL A 5 -12.34 -29.37 -11.01
C VAL A 5 -13.85 -29.43 -10.80
N SER A 6 -14.27 -30.26 -9.86
CA SER A 6 -15.66 -30.36 -9.43
C SER A 6 -16.12 -29.12 -8.65
N ILE A 7 -17.44 -28.99 -8.45
CA ILE A 7 -18.01 -27.86 -7.71
C ILE A 7 -17.54 -27.79 -6.25
N GLY A 8 -17.31 -28.95 -5.63
CA GLY A 8 -16.84 -29.03 -4.23
C GLY A 8 -15.41 -28.54 -4.09
N GLU A 9 -14.55 -29.01 -4.99
CA GLU A 9 -13.16 -28.55 -5.08
C GLU A 9 -13.07 -27.08 -5.44
N ALA A 10 -13.93 -26.58 -6.35
CA ALA A 10 -14.01 -25.16 -6.68
C ALA A 10 -14.45 -24.30 -5.48
N ALA A 11 -15.44 -24.76 -4.71
CA ALA A 11 -15.96 -24.06 -3.53
C ALA A 11 -14.90 -24.00 -2.42
N GLN A 12 -14.25 -25.13 -2.15
CA GLN A 12 -13.14 -25.21 -1.20
C GLN A 12 -11.98 -24.33 -1.65
N ALA A 13 -11.65 -24.37 -2.95
CA ALA A 13 -10.62 -23.52 -3.49
C ALA A 13 -10.97 -22.05 -3.25
N LEU A 14 -12.18 -21.60 -3.61
CA LEU A 14 -12.68 -20.21 -3.49
C LEU A 14 -12.97 -19.73 -2.06
N GLY A 15 -12.90 -20.61 -1.05
CA GLY A 15 -13.25 -20.28 0.32
C GLY A 15 -14.72 -19.89 0.50
N VAL A 16 -15.60 -20.32 -0.41
CA VAL A 16 -17.04 -20.03 -0.37
C VAL A 16 -17.84 -21.32 -0.26
N SER A 17 -19.10 -21.21 0.15
CA SER A 17 -20.02 -22.35 0.14
C SER A 17 -20.37 -22.76 -1.30
N ILE A 18 -20.70 -24.04 -1.50
CA ILE A 18 -21.19 -24.57 -2.78
C ILE A 18 -22.45 -23.81 -3.24
N THR A 19 -23.30 -23.39 -2.31
CA THR A 19 -24.52 -22.62 -2.61
C THR A 19 -24.18 -21.22 -3.15
N THR A 20 -23.15 -20.56 -2.63
CA THR A 20 -22.62 -19.30 -3.18
C THR A 20 -22.16 -19.47 -4.63
N LEU A 21 -21.45 -20.57 -4.91
CA LEU A 21 -20.92 -20.87 -6.24
C LEU A 21 -22.04 -21.14 -7.27
N ARG A 22 -23.09 -21.88 -6.88
CA ARG A 22 -24.30 -22.09 -7.69
C ARG A 22 -25.08 -20.80 -7.94
N ARG A 23 -25.07 -19.87 -6.98
CA ARG A 23 -25.69 -18.55 -7.14
C ARG A 23 -24.94 -17.73 -8.18
N TRP A 24 -23.61 -17.72 -8.15
CA TRP A 24 -22.79 -17.03 -9.15
C TRP A 24 -22.97 -17.59 -10.57
N GLU A 25 -23.15 -18.90 -10.70
CA GLU A 25 -23.49 -19.54 -11.98
C GLU A 25 -24.84 -19.04 -12.52
N ARG A 26 -25.86 -18.98 -11.67
CA ARG A 26 -27.19 -18.45 -12.04
C ARG A 26 -27.17 -16.97 -12.40
N GLU A 27 -26.31 -16.20 -11.75
CA GLU A 27 -26.07 -14.78 -12.02
C GLU A 27 -25.15 -14.56 -13.24
N GLY A 28 -24.68 -15.63 -13.90
CA GLY A 28 -23.79 -15.54 -15.07
C GLY A 28 -22.36 -15.10 -14.75
N LYS A 29 -22.00 -14.97 -13.48
CA LYS A 29 -20.66 -14.58 -13.01
C LYS A 29 -19.63 -15.71 -13.12
N LEU A 30 -20.10 -16.94 -13.26
CA LEU A 30 -19.28 -18.14 -13.38
C LEU A 30 -19.88 -19.10 -14.39
N VAL A 31 -19.11 -19.53 -15.39
CA VAL A 31 -19.59 -20.45 -16.45
C VAL A 31 -18.84 -21.77 -16.34
N PRO A 32 -19.51 -22.88 -15.99
CA PRO A 32 -18.89 -24.21 -15.99
C PRO A 32 -18.82 -24.79 -17.40
N GLU A 33 -17.80 -25.61 -17.62
CA GLU A 33 -17.77 -26.54 -18.74
C GLU A 33 -18.45 -27.85 -18.35
N HIS A 34 -18.97 -28.58 -19.34
CA HIS A 34 -19.68 -29.83 -19.11
C HIS A 34 -18.89 -30.97 -19.74
N THR A 35 -18.69 -32.05 -18.99
CA THR A 35 -18.16 -33.28 -19.57
C THR A 35 -19.20 -33.91 -20.50
N SER A 36 -18.78 -34.90 -21.31
CA SER A 36 -19.68 -35.71 -22.13
C SER A 36 -20.79 -36.40 -21.32
N GLY A 37 -20.57 -36.63 -20.01
CA GLY A 37 -21.57 -37.13 -19.06
C GLY A 37 -22.43 -36.05 -18.37
N GLY A 38 -22.35 -34.79 -18.79
CA GLY A 38 -23.16 -33.68 -18.24
C GLY A 38 -22.71 -33.17 -16.87
N HIS A 39 -21.55 -33.59 -16.37
CA HIS A 39 -21.04 -33.09 -15.09
C HIS A 39 -20.35 -31.75 -15.26
N ARG A 40 -20.65 -30.82 -14.34
CA ARG A 40 -19.99 -29.51 -14.27
C ARG A 40 -18.51 -29.68 -13.92
N ARG A 41 -17.68 -28.92 -14.65
CA ARG A 41 -16.26 -28.78 -14.45
C ARG A 41 -15.90 -27.30 -14.50
N TYR A 42 -15.23 -26.82 -13.46
CA TYR A 42 -14.83 -25.43 -13.36
C TYR A 42 -13.34 -25.32 -13.68
N ASP A 43 -13.01 -24.41 -14.59
CA ASP A 43 -11.63 -24.07 -14.86
C ASP A 43 -11.08 -23.26 -13.68
N LEU A 44 -10.16 -23.89 -12.95
CA LEU A 44 -9.51 -23.27 -11.81
C LEU A 44 -8.71 -22.02 -12.18
N ALA A 45 -8.19 -21.91 -13.42
CA ALA A 45 -7.47 -20.71 -13.87
C ALA A 45 -8.40 -19.50 -14.03
N LYS A 46 -9.66 -19.71 -14.44
CA LYS A 46 -10.67 -18.65 -14.50
C LYS A 46 -11.17 -18.25 -13.10
N LEU A 47 -11.20 -19.21 -12.18
CA LEU A 47 -11.59 -18.99 -10.79
C LEU A 47 -10.50 -18.30 -9.96
N TYR A 48 -9.24 -18.55 -10.30
CA TYR A 48 -8.06 -18.04 -9.62
C TYR A 48 -7.02 -17.54 -10.64
N PRO A 49 -7.26 -16.38 -11.28
CA PRO A 49 -6.27 -15.79 -12.17
C PRO A 49 -4.92 -15.61 -11.45
N GLU A 50 -4.97 -15.18 -10.19
CA GLU A 50 -3.80 -14.87 -9.36
C GLU A 50 -3.02 -16.11 -8.89
N ARG A 51 -3.71 -17.24 -8.64
CA ARG A 51 -3.08 -18.47 -8.09
C ARG A 51 -2.49 -19.36 -9.18
N PHE A 52 -2.89 -19.13 -10.43
CA PHE A 52 -2.50 -19.91 -11.60
C PHE A 52 -1.71 -19.13 -12.64
N ARG A 53 -1.41 -17.85 -12.36
CA ARG A 53 -0.28 -17.07 -12.91
C ARG A 53 1.07 -17.62 -12.45
N VAL A 54 1.27 -18.93 -12.57
CA VAL A 54 2.62 -19.47 -12.66
C VAL A 54 2.91 -19.52 -14.16
N ALA A 55 3.80 -18.65 -14.63
CA ALA A 55 4.24 -18.50 -16.03
C ALA A 55 3.34 -17.70 -16.99
N ALA A 56 2.90 -16.51 -16.59
CA ALA A 56 2.84 -15.41 -17.54
C ALA A 56 3.83 -14.36 -17.06
N ASP A 57 4.82 -14.09 -17.91
CA ASP A 57 5.93 -13.17 -17.76
C ASP A 57 5.45 -11.71 -17.66
N VAL A 58 4.58 -11.42 -16.68
CA VAL A 58 4.22 -10.06 -16.34
C VAL A 58 5.45 -9.53 -15.63
N THR A 59 6.29 -8.82 -16.37
CA THR A 59 7.44 -8.07 -15.85
C THR A 59 6.93 -7.16 -14.74
N ARG A 60 7.00 -7.64 -13.50
CA ARG A 60 6.53 -6.90 -12.34
C ARG A 60 7.44 -5.68 -12.19
N LYS A 61 6.85 -4.48 -12.17
CA LYS A 61 7.62 -3.24 -12.16
C LYS A 61 8.25 -3.00 -10.79
N THR A 62 9.38 -2.30 -10.78
CA THR A 62 9.93 -1.70 -9.56
C THR A 62 9.22 -0.37 -9.31
N VAL A 63 8.84 -0.08 -8.08
CA VAL A 63 8.25 1.21 -7.70
C VAL A 63 9.13 1.86 -6.64
N ALA A 64 9.60 3.06 -6.94
CA ALA A 64 10.25 3.95 -5.99
C ALA A 64 9.18 4.86 -5.37
N TYR A 65 9.04 4.84 -4.04
CA TYR A 65 8.04 5.65 -3.35
C TYR A 65 8.69 6.73 -2.47
N ALA A 66 8.27 7.98 -2.67
CA ALA A 66 8.72 9.14 -1.91
C ALA A 66 7.55 9.91 -1.28
N ARG A 67 7.80 10.54 -0.13
CA ARG A 67 6.77 11.32 0.58
C ARG A 67 7.39 12.42 1.41
N VAL A 68 6.70 13.56 1.43
CA VAL A 68 6.93 14.64 2.41
C VAL A 68 5.61 15.05 3.07
N SER A 69 5.70 15.64 4.25
CA SER A 69 4.53 15.95 5.09
C SER A 69 3.87 17.28 4.69
N SER A 70 4.66 18.30 4.33
CA SER A 70 4.16 19.62 3.93
C SER A 70 4.61 20.04 2.52
N HIS A 71 3.88 21.00 1.93
CA HIS A 71 4.24 21.59 0.63
C HIS A 71 5.55 22.38 0.69
N ASP A 72 5.94 22.87 1.86
CA ASP A 72 7.17 23.62 2.08
C ASP A 72 8.41 22.71 1.98
N GLN A 73 8.20 21.38 2.07
CA GLN A 73 9.23 20.36 1.91
C GLN A 73 9.34 19.85 0.45
N LYS A 74 8.91 20.63 -0.53
CA LYS A 74 8.91 20.19 -1.94
C LYS A 74 10.32 19.89 -2.48
N ASP A 75 11.31 20.68 -2.08
CA ASP A 75 12.70 20.46 -2.49
C ASP A 75 13.24 19.16 -1.90
N ASP A 76 12.85 18.84 -0.67
CA ASP A 76 13.18 17.55 -0.05
C ASP A 76 12.56 16.37 -0.79
N LEU A 77 11.29 16.50 -1.21
CA LEU A 77 10.63 15.48 -2.02
C LEU A 77 11.39 15.24 -3.33
N GLU A 78 11.92 16.29 -3.95
CA GLU A 78 12.68 16.16 -5.19
C GLU A 78 14.04 15.48 -4.96
N ARG A 79 14.75 15.83 -3.88
CA ARG A 79 15.96 15.11 -3.46
C ARG A 79 15.68 13.63 -3.21
N GLN A 80 14.60 13.29 -2.51
CA GLN A 80 14.22 11.90 -2.26
C GLN A 80 13.98 11.13 -3.56
N LYS A 81 13.29 11.72 -4.54
CA LYS A 81 13.11 11.09 -5.86
C LYS A 81 14.46 10.84 -6.53
N GLN A 82 15.34 11.84 -6.58
CA GLN A 82 16.66 11.70 -7.21
C GLN A 82 17.49 10.58 -6.59
N VAL A 83 17.47 10.45 -5.26
CA VAL A 83 18.16 9.35 -4.54
C VAL A 83 17.60 7.99 -4.96
N LEU A 84 16.28 7.85 -4.99
CA LEU A 84 15.60 6.60 -5.38
C LEU A 84 15.86 6.27 -6.86
N GLU A 85 15.78 7.26 -7.74
CA GLU A 85 16.02 7.15 -9.18
C GLU A 85 17.45 6.69 -9.43
N LEU A 86 18.43 7.39 -8.86
CA LEU A 86 19.85 7.07 -9.01
C LEU A 86 20.15 5.64 -8.52
N TYR A 87 19.55 5.24 -7.40
CA TYR A 87 19.69 3.88 -6.91
C TYR A 87 19.11 2.86 -7.89
N CYS A 88 17.87 3.05 -8.35
CA CYS A 88 17.24 2.12 -9.29
C CYS A 88 18.00 2.02 -10.62
N VAL A 89 18.49 3.15 -11.16
CA VAL A 89 19.31 3.19 -12.37
C VAL A 89 20.62 2.41 -12.18
N ARG A 90 21.31 2.60 -11.05
CA ARG A 90 22.56 1.86 -10.73
C ARG A 90 22.36 0.35 -10.64
N GLN A 91 21.19 -0.09 -10.19
CA GLN A 91 20.83 -1.51 -10.15
C GLN A 91 20.34 -2.04 -11.51
N GLY A 92 20.21 -1.19 -12.52
CA GLY A 92 19.72 -1.57 -13.85
C GLY A 92 18.24 -1.93 -13.89
N TRP A 93 17.44 -1.42 -12.94
CA TRP A 93 16.01 -1.73 -12.85
C TRP A 93 15.18 -0.77 -13.70
N THR A 94 14.15 -1.30 -14.34
CA THR A 94 13.05 -0.47 -14.84
C THR A 94 12.12 -0.14 -13.67
N PHE A 95 11.93 1.15 -13.40
CA PHE A 95 11.18 1.62 -12.25
C PHE A 95 10.19 2.73 -12.60
N GLU A 96 9.21 2.90 -11.72
CA GLU A 96 8.30 4.04 -11.70
C GLU A 96 8.43 4.78 -10.37
N VAL A 97 8.48 6.11 -10.40
CA VAL A 97 8.47 6.94 -9.19
C VAL A 97 7.05 7.34 -8.84
N VAL A 98 6.63 7.03 -7.61
CA VAL A 98 5.36 7.46 -7.04
C VAL A 98 5.68 8.39 -5.88
N ALA A 99 5.15 9.60 -5.93
CA ALA A 99 5.37 10.60 -4.88
C ALA A 99 4.03 11.05 -4.31
N ASP A 100 4.01 11.27 -3.00
CA ASP A 100 2.85 11.78 -2.29
C ASP A 100 3.20 12.98 -1.42
N LEU A 101 2.22 13.87 -1.29
CA LEU A 101 2.30 15.05 -0.46
C LEU A 101 1.26 14.97 0.64
N GLY A 102 1.73 15.01 1.88
CA GLY A 102 0.89 15.00 3.07
C GLY A 102 1.40 14.06 4.16
N SER A 103 0.80 14.25 5.33
CA SER A 103 0.98 13.46 6.55
C SER A 103 1.22 11.97 6.29
N GLY A 104 2.18 11.39 7.02
CA GLY A 104 2.37 9.94 7.05
C GLY A 104 1.28 9.18 7.82
N MET A 105 0.36 9.88 8.49
CA MET A 105 -0.87 9.31 9.07
C MET A 105 -2.06 9.33 8.10
N ASN A 106 -1.93 9.96 6.92
CA ASN A 106 -3.00 9.97 5.92
C ASN A 106 -2.96 8.70 5.04
N TYR A 107 -3.82 7.73 5.29
CA TYR A 107 -3.89 6.49 4.49
C TYR A 107 -4.60 6.65 3.14
N HIS A 108 -5.10 7.85 2.81
CA HIS A 108 -5.92 8.08 1.62
C HIS A 108 -5.21 8.81 0.49
N LYS A 109 -3.89 9.03 0.61
CA LYS A 109 -3.07 9.67 -0.42
C LYS A 109 -3.13 8.90 -1.74
N LYS A 110 -3.09 9.63 -2.86
CA LYS A 110 -3.35 9.06 -4.19
C LYS A 110 -2.24 8.08 -4.58
N GLY A 111 -0.98 8.43 -4.31
CA GLY A 111 0.17 7.57 -4.57
C GLY A 111 0.13 6.29 -3.74
N LEU A 112 -0.16 6.38 -2.44
CA LEU A 112 -0.28 5.23 -1.54
C LEU A 112 -1.42 4.30 -1.95
N LYS A 113 -2.61 4.82 -2.26
CA LYS A 113 -3.72 4.00 -2.76
C LYS A 113 -3.34 3.28 -4.05
N ARG A 114 -2.65 3.98 -4.97
CA ARG A 114 -2.17 3.41 -6.22
C ARG A 114 -1.15 2.30 -5.96
N LEU A 115 -0.18 2.54 -5.08
CA LEU A 115 0.83 1.57 -4.67
C LEU A 115 0.18 0.30 -4.11
N LEU A 116 -0.74 0.43 -3.14
CA LEU A 116 -1.43 -0.70 -2.54
C LEU A 116 -2.24 -1.49 -3.57
N ASN A 117 -2.99 -0.82 -4.45
CA ASN A 117 -3.76 -1.48 -5.50
C ASN A 117 -2.85 -2.24 -6.48
N ASP A 118 -1.71 -1.67 -6.85
CA ASP A 118 -0.76 -2.31 -7.76
C ASP A 118 -0.01 -3.49 -7.10
N ILE A 119 0.25 -3.43 -5.78
CA ILE A 119 0.75 -4.58 -4.99
C ILE A 119 -0.30 -5.69 -4.96
N LEU A 120 -1.55 -5.35 -4.63
CA LEU A 120 -2.63 -6.33 -4.51
C LEU A 120 -2.97 -7.01 -5.84
N ALA A 121 -2.79 -6.28 -6.95
CA ALA A 121 -2.98 -6.77 -8.32
C ALA A 121 -1.76 -7.49 -8.92
N ASP A 122 -0.74 -7.80 -8.10
CA ASP A 122 0.48 -8.52 -8.49
C ASP A 122 1.28 -7.85 -9.62
N ARG A 123 1.20 -6.52 -9.74
CA ARG A 123 1.90 -5.72 -10.76
C ARG A 123 3.28 -5.25 -10.32
N ILE A 124 3.52 -5.21 -9.01
CA ILE A 124 4.77 -4.72 -8.42
C ILE A 124 5.61 -5.90 -7.97
N GLY A 125 6.89 -5.88 -8.32
CA GLY A 125 7.86 -6.91 -7.94
C GLY A 125 8.82 -6.41 -6.88
N ARG A 126 9.02 -5.09 -6.83
CA ARG A 126 9.91 -4.44 -5.88
C ARG A 126 9.38 -3.07 -5.48
N LEU A 127 9.43 -2.77 -4.19
CA LEU A 127 9.18 -1.47 -3.60
C LEU A 127 10.50 -0.92 -3.04
N VAL A 128 10.90 0.26 -3.49
CA VAL A 128 12.10 0.97 -3.00
C VAL A 128 11.65 2.22 -2.25
N VAL A 129 12.12 2.38 -1.02
CA VAL A 129 11.87 3.55 -0.17
C VAL A 129 13.18 4.01 0.47
N THR A 130 13.28 5.29 0.82
CA THR A 130 14.45 5.81 1.54
C THR A 130 14.47 5.32 2.99
N HIS A 131 13.35 5.46 3.69
CA HIS A 131 13.15 5.00 5.07
C HIS A 131 11.73 4.45 5.27
N LYS A 132 11.52 3.66 6.33
CA LYS A 132 10.20 3.08 6.66
C LYS A 132 9.12 4.15 6.87
N ASP A 133 9.44 5.22 7.60
CA ASP A 133 8.48 6.28 7.96
C ASP A 133 8.10 7.17 6.78
N ARG A 134 8.84 7.07 5.67
CA ARG A 134 8.52 7.75 4.41
C ARG A 134 7.33 7.12 3.72
N LEU A 135 7.02 5.85 3.98
CA LEU A 135 5.78 5.23 3.52
C LEU A 135 4.57 5.73 4.33
N LEU A 136 4.60 5.45 5.63
CA LEU A 136 3.57 5.75 6.63
C LEU A 136 4.24 5.89 7.99
N ARG A 137 3.73 6.76 8.87
CA ARG A 137 4.22 6.87 10.26
C ARG A 137 3.84 5.66 11.11
N PHE A 138 2.62 5.18 10.91
CA PHE A 138 2.12 3.97 11.57
C PHE A 138 1.55 3.01 10.53
N GLY A 139 1.78 1.71 10.72
CA GLY A 139 1.22 0.69 9.85
C GLY A 139 2.00 0.47 8.55
N ALA A 140 3.23 1.00 8.43
CA ALA A 140 4.14 0.63 7.35
C ALA A 140 4.44 -0.88 7.38
N GLU A 141 4.50 -1.47 8.58
CA GLU A 141 4.67 -2.91 8.81
C GLU A 141 3.54 -3.73 8.20
N LEU A 142 2.31 -3.24 8.25
CA LEU A 142 1.18 -3.91 7.60
C LEU A 142 1.34 -3.91 6.09
N VAL A 143 1.83 -2.80 5.51
CA VAL A 143 2.12 -2.73 4.08
C VAL A 143 3.27 -3.67 3.71
N PHE A 144 4.32 -3.76 4.53
CA PHE A 144 5.43 -4.69 4.30
C PHE A 144 5.02 -6.15 4.45
N ALA A 145 4.13 -6.48 5.39
CA ALA A 145 3.56 -7.82 5.51
C ALA A 145 2.73 -8.20 4.27
N ILE A 146 1.99 -7.25 3.70
CA ILE A 146 1.29 -7.45 2.41
C ILE A 146 2.29 -7.66 1.27
N CYS A 147 3.38 -6.88 1.24
CA CYS A 147 4.46 -7.05 0.26
C CYS A 147 5.06 -8.45 0.34
N GLU A 148 5.40 -8.91 1.54
CA GLU A 148 5.92 -10.26 1.79
C GLU A 148 4.95 -11.34 1.30
N ALA A 149 3.66 -11.24 1.67
CA ALA A 149 2.61 -12.17 1.23
C ALA A 149 2.39 -12.17 -0.29
N LYS A 150 2.75 -11.08 -0.98
CA LYS A 150 2.66 -10.92 -2.44
C LYS A 150 3.99 -11.16 -3.17
N HIS A 151 5.04 -11.57 -2.44
CA HIS A 151 6.39 -11.75 -2.96
C HIS A 151 6.92 -10.48 -3.65
N VAL A 152 6.69 -9.33 -3.03
CA VAL A 152 7.26 -8.04 -3.40
C VAL A 152 8.51 -7.80 -2.56
N GLU A 153 9.65 -7.61 -3.23
CA GLU A 153 10.91 -7.26 -2.57
C GLU A 153 10.83 -5.82 -2.02
N VAL A 154 11.13 -5.62 -0.73
CA VAL A 154 11.17 -4.28 -0.12
C VAL A 154 12.63 -3.89 0.10
N VAL A 155 13.05 -2.80 -0.53
CA VAL A 155 14.41 -2.23 -0.40
C VAL A 155 14.31 -0.90 0.32
N ILE A 156 15.04 -0.77 1.43
CA ILE A 156 15.12 0.46 2.22
C ILE A 156 16.55 0.99 2.13
N LEU A 157 16.73 2.20 1.59
CA LEU A 157 18.06 2.75 1.31
C LEU A 157 18.77 3.30 2.56
N ASN A 158 18.04 3.59 3.63
CA ASN A 158 18.52 4.29 4.83
C ASN A 158 19.35 5.54 4.47
N GLN A 159 18.97 6.25 3.41
CA GLN A 159 19.62 7.47 2.94
C GLN A 159 18.65 8.65 3.05
N GLY A 160 19.09 9.69 3.75
CA GLY A 160 18.37 10.94 3.94
C GLY A 160 18.41 11.38 5.40
N GLU A 161 19.30 12.31 5.69
CA GLU A 161 19.27 13.22 6.85
C GLU A 161 19.17 14.61 6.23
N ASP A 162 18.08 15.35 6.46
CA ASP A 162 17.99 16.78 6.10
C ASP A 162 16.92 17.49 6.96
N THR A 163 15.85 16.79 7.39
CA THR A 163 15.07 17.13 8.60
C THR A 163 15.61 16.29 9.75
N THR A 164 15.84 16.89 10.93
CA THR A 164 16.24 16.08 12.09
C THR A 164 15.11 15.10 12.39
N PHE A 165 15.45 13.86 12.72
CA PHE A 165 14.48 12.86 13.18
C PHE A 165 13.51 13.44 14.23
N GLU A 166 14.02 14.37 15.04
CA GLU A 166 13.30 15.14 16.05
C GLU A 166 12.20 16.03 15.47
N GLU A 167 12.47 16.81 14.42
CA GLU A 167 11.45 17.66 13.75
C GLU A 167 10.30 16.83 13.18
N GLU A 168 10.62 15.67 12.60
CA GLU A 168 9.61 14.78 12.05
C GLU A 168 8.75 14.13 13.12
N LEU A 169 9.40 13.66 14.19
CA LEU A 169 8.71 13.09 15.33
C LEU A 169 7.81 14.12 16.00
N ALA A 170 8.28 15.36 16.14
CA ALA A 170 7.50 16.46 16.69
C ALA A 170 6.27 16.79 15.84
N GLN A 171 6.43 16.83 14.51
CA GLN A 171 5.30 16.99 13.59
C GLN A 171 4.29 15.84 13.71
N ASP A 172 4.77 14.59 13.84
CA ASP A 172 3.89 13.43 14.00
C ASP A 172 3.11 13.47 15.32
N VAL A 173 3.76 13.85 16.42
CA VAL A 173 3.11 14.05 17.72
C VAL A 173 2.05 15.14 17.63
N LEU A 174 2.36 16.27 16.99
CA LEU A 174 1.41 17.35 16.74
C LEU A 174 0.21 16.88 15.92
N GLU A 175 0.44 16.06 14.88
CA GLU A 175 -0.62 15.49 14.05
C GLU A 175 -1.52 14.53 14.86
N ILE A 176 -0.93 13.65 15.68
CA ILE A 176 -1.69 12.77 16.59
C ILE A 176 -2.57 13.61 17.52
N ILE A 177 -1.98 14.56 18.22
CA ILE A 177 -2.69 15.43 19.17
C ILE A 177 -3.80 16.21 18.47
N THR A 178 -3.56 16.68 17.24
CA THR A 178 -4.57 17.37 16.43
C THR A 178 -5.76 16.48 16.10
N VAL A 179 -5.51 15.24 15.67
CA VAL A 179 -6.59 14.29 15.38
C VAL A 179 -7.39 13.95 16.63
N PHE A 180 -6.73 13.71 17.76
CA PHE A 180 -7.40 13.40 19.03
C PHE A 180 -8.17 14.60 19.57
N SER A 181 -7.59 15.79 19.56
CA SER A 181 -8.21 17.01 20.07
C SER A 181 -9.42 17.42 19.23
N ALA A 182 -9.35 17.26 17.90
CA ALA A 182 -10.49 17.49 17.01
C ALA A 182 -11.64 16.50 17.28
N ARG A 183 -11.34 15.24 17.62
CA ARG A 183 -12.36 14.24 18.00
C ARG A 183 -12.95 14.48 19.40
N LEU A 184 -12.12 14.88 20.37
CA LEU A 184 -12.53 15.10 21.75
C LEU A 184 -13.34 16.38 21.93
N TYR A 185 -12.91 17.48 21.32
CA TYR A 185 -13.48 18.80 21.55
C TYR A 185 -14.26 19.36 20.36
N GLY A 186 -14.19 18.70 19.20
CA GLY A 186 -14.69 19.23 17.93
C GLY A 186 -13.68 20.16 17.27
N SER A 187 -13.52 20.03 15.95
CA SER A 187 -12.49 20.74 15.16
C SER A 187 -12.54 22.27 15.28
N ARG A 188 -13.72 22.85 15.56
CA ARG A 188 -13.93 24.31 15.67
C ARG A 188 -14.02 24.83 17.12
N SER A 189 -13.76 23.99 18.11
CA SER A 189 -13.86 24.40 19.51
C SER A 189 -12.69 25.29 19.93
N ARG A 190 -12.97 26.35 20.70
CA ARG A 190 -11.93 27.19 21.32
C ARG A 190 -10.97 26.39 22.20
N LYS A 191 -11.45 25.30 22.82
CA LYS A 191 -10.59 24.40 23.61
C LYS A 191 -9.60 23.63 22.73
N ASN A 192 -10.01 23.23 21.52
CA ASN A 192 -9.13 22.58 20.54
C ASN A 192 -8.02 23.53 20.07
N GLN A 193 -8.37 24.77 19.73
CA GLN A 193 -7.41 25.79 19.32
C GLN A 193 -6.37 26.05 20.41
N LYS A 194 -6.81 26.29 21.65
CA LYS A 194 -5.90 26.56 22.76
C LYS A 194 -4.92 25.40 23.01
N LEU A 195 -5.41 24.16 23.04
CA LEU A 195 -4.56 22.97 23.22
C LEU A 195 -3.51 22.82 22.10
N LEU A 196 -3.89 23.12 20.86
CA LEU A 196 -2.98 23.05 19.73
C LEU A 196 -1.90 24.12 19.79
N ASP A 197 -2.26 25.34 20.18
CA ASP A 197 -1.31 26.44 20.32
C ASP A 197 -0.33 26.17 21.48
N ASP A 198 -0.82 25.68 22.61
CA ASP A 198 0.00 25.32 23.78
C ASP A 198 1.02 24.20 23.42
N VAL A 199 0.58 23.18 22.67
CA VAL A 199 1.46 22.07 22.27
C VAL A 199 2.45 22.49 21.19
N LYS A 200 2.06 23.34 20.24
CA LYS A 200 3.01 23.91 19.25
C LYS A 200 4.12 24.69 19.92
N HIS A 201 3.78 25.55 20.88
CA HIS A 201 4.77 26.33 21.62
C HIS A 201 5.76 25.43 22.37
N ALA A 202 5.27 24.38 23.04
CA ALA A 202 6.12 23.42 23.74
C ALA A 202 7.06 22.65 22.80
N VAL A 203 6.61 22.37 21.57
CA VAL A 203 7.43 21.71 20.54
C VAL A 203 8.51 22.65 19.98
N GLU A 204 8.16 23.91 19.73
CA GLU A 204 9.11 24.93 19.26
C GLU A 204 10.20 25.22 20.31
N GLU A 205 9.85 25.29 21.59
CA GLU A 205 10.81 25.42 22.70
C GLU A 205 11.74 24.21 22.84
N ALA A 206 11.24 22.99 22.57
CA ALA A 206 12.05 21.77 22.66
C ALA A 206 12.97 21.54 21.46
N SER A 207 12.73 22.25 20.34
CA SER A 207 13.51 22.16 19.10
C SER A 207 14.56 23.28 18.98
N SER A 208 14.66 24.16 19.99
CA SER A 208 15.59 25.30 20.08
C SER A 208 16.77 24.99 20.98
#